data_AF-A0A0Q0RHH4-F1
#
_entry.id   AF-A0A0Q0RHH4-F1
#
_cell.length_a   1.000
_cell.length_b   1.000
_cell.length_c   1.000
_cell.angle_alpha   90.00
_cell.angle_beta   90.00
_cell.angle_gamma   90.00
#
_symmetry.space_group_name_H-M   'P 1'
#
loop_
_entity.id
_entity.type
_entity.pdbx_description
1 polymer ?
#
loop_
_entity_poly.entity_id
_entity_poly.type
_entity_poly.pdbx_seq_one_letter_code
_entity_poly.pdbx_strand_id
1 'polypeptide(L)' 'MSSKSCPNCKVDMDEIGNMNFRVGGFTGIGGMFLGGWNDLAETTQTFTLYRCPQCGRIDFYEPQPDQFGNQKEKKHHFL' A
#
# COMPACT_ATOMS: atom_id res chain seq x y z
N MET A 1 6.42 -21.45 -1.28
CA MET A 1 5.83 -20.29 -0.55
C MET A 1 6.79 -19.91 0.56
N SER A 2 7.36 -18.70 0.52
CA SER A 2 8.21 -18.20 1.60
C SER A 2 7.29 -17.55 2.64
N SER A 3 7.06 -18.20 3.79
CA SER A 3 6.25 -17.62 4.86
C SER A 3 7.01 -16.45 5.50
N LYS A 4 6.32 -15.33 5.72
CA LYS A 4 6.90 -14.15 6.38
C LYS A 4 6.79 -14.36 7.90
N SER A 5 7.91 -14.31 8.61
CA SER A 5 7.96 -14.52 10.06
C SER A 5 8.10 -13.20 10.81
N CYS A 6 7.36 -13.06 11.91
CA CYS A 6 7.41 -11.88 12.76
C CYS A 6 8.77 -11.82 13.52
N PRO A 7 9.54 -10.73 13.42
CA PRO A 7 10.85 -10.64 14.06
C PRO A 7 10.78 -10.64 15.61
N ASN A 8 9.65 -10.24 16.19
CA ASN A 8 9.47 -10.21 17.63
C ASN A 8 9.00 -11.57 18.18
N CYS A 9 7.94 -12.12 17.59
CA CYS A 9 7.27 -13.33 18.10
C CYS A 9 7.82 -14.62 17.50
N LYS A 10 8.55 -14.54 16.38
CA LYS A 10 9.07 -15.69 15.62
C LYS A 10 7.98 -16.66 15.15
N VAL A 11 6.78 -16.14 14.88
CA VAL A 11 5.64 -16.87 14.33
C VAL A 11 5.37 -16.42 12.90
N ASP A 12 4.73 -17.27 12.10
CA ASP A 12 4.25 -16.89 10.76
C ASP A 12 3.22 -15.75 10.85
N MET A 13 3.28 -14.85 9.87
CA MET A 13 2.39 -13.71 9.76
C MET A 13 1.26 -13.99 8.76
N ASP A 14 0.08 -13.45 9.05
CA ASP A 14 -1.09 -13.58 8.21
C ASP A 14 -1.09 -12.49 7.13
N GLU A 15 -1.28 -12.88 5.87
CA GLU A 15 -1.50 -11.93 4.79
C GLU A 15 -2.90 -11.31 4.91
N ILE A 16 -2.95 -9.98 5.04
CA ILE A 16 -4.21 -9.23 5.19
C ILE A 16 -4.71 -8.75 3.82
N GLY A 17 -3.80 -8.54 2.87
CA GLY A 17 -4.11 -8.13 1.50
C GLY A 17 -3.37 -6.86 1.09
N ASN A 18 -3.77 -6.30 -0.05
CA ASN A 18 -3.11 -5.14 -0.65
C ASN A 18 -3.78 -3.83 -0.24
N MET A 19 -2.97 -2.82 0.07
CA MET A 19 -3.47 -1.46 0.28
C MET A 19 -2.70 -0.44 -0.55
N ASN A 20 -3.41 0.61 -0.93
CA ASN A 20 -2.91 1.69 -1.76
C ASN A 20 -2.56 2.89 -0.87
N PHE A 21 -1.30 3.31 -0.91
CA PHE A 21 -0.83 4.51 -0.24
C PHE A 21 -0.63 5.61 -1.26
N ARG A 22 -1.22 6.78 -1.00
CA ARG A 22 -0.84 7.99 -1.72
C ARG A 22 0.52 8.43 -1.19
N VAL A 23 1.52 8.43 -2.05
CA VAL A 23 2.87 8.88 -1.74
C VAL A 23 3.14 10.19 -2.47
N GLY A 24 3.68 11.16 -1.71
CA GLY A 24 3.92 12.54 -2.11
C GLY A 24 2.71 13.48 -1.88
N GLY A 25 2.79 14.72 -2.39
CA GLY A 25 1.78 15.76 -2.15
C GLY A 25 2.03 16.73 -0.97
N PHE A 26 3.25 16.86 -0.45
CA PHE A 26 3.57 17.99 0.45
C PHE A 26 4.13 19.18 -0.34
N THR A 27 3.26 19.94 -0.98
CA THR A 27 3.59 21.29 -1.43
C THR A 27 3.25 22.29 -0.34
N GLY A 28 4.24 22.62 0.50
CA GLY A 28 4.22 23.90 1.20
C GLY A 28 4.27 25.06 0.19
N ILE A 29 4.24 26.31 0.71
CA ILE A 29 4.25 27.58 -0.07
C ILE A 29 5.38 27.65 -1.14
N GLY A 30 6.43 26.81 -1.03
CA GLY A 30 7.46 26.66 -2.05
C GLY A 30 7.03 25.99 -3.37
N GLY A 31 5.86 25.35 -3.44
CA GLY A 31 5.35 24.69 -4.65
C GLY A 31 4.76 25.64 -5.71
N MET A 32 4.50 26.90 -5.36
CA MET A 32 3.91 27.90 -6.27
C MET A 32 4.87 28.35 -7.40
N PHE A 33 6.17 28.10 -7.27
CA PHE A 33 7.19 28.65 -8.17
C PHE A 33 7.83 27.63 -9.12
N LEU A 34 7.50 26.34 -9.01
CA LEU A 34 8.09 25.28 -9.84
C LEU A 34 7.04 24.67 -10.76
N GLY A 35 6.72 25.40 -11.83
CA GLY A 35 5.76 24.98 -12.84
C GLY A 35 5.96 23.52 -13.30
N GLY A 36 4.88 22.74 -13.32
CA GLY A 36 4.82 21.42 -13.96
C GLY A 36 5.39 20.23 -13.20
N TRP A 37 6.19 20.42 -12.14
CA TRP A 37 6.75 19.29 -11.36
C TRP A 37 5.85 18.81 -10.23
N ASN A 38 4.75 19.51 -9.96
CA ASN A 38 3.79 19.16 -8.91
C ASN A 38 2.90 17.95 -9.29
N ASP A 39 2.60 17.76 -10.58
CA ASP A 39 1.81 16.60 -11.06
C ASP A 39 2.59 15.28 -11.04
N LEU A 40 3.92 15.33 -10.87
CA LEU A 40 4.79 14.15 -10.73
C LEU A 40 4.88 13.64 -9.29
N ALA A 41 4.31 14.37 -8.32
CA ALA A 41 4.49 14.12 -6.90
C ALA A 41 3.28 13.46 -6.21
N GLU A 42 2.22 13.10 -6.94
CA GLU A 42 1.13 12.27 -6.40
C GLU A 42 1.12 10.93 -7.11
N THR A 43 1.84 9.94 -6.57
CA THR A 43 1.75 8.57 -7.06
C THR A 43 1.06 7.70 -6.01
N THR A 44 0.37 6.66 -6.46
CA THR A 44 -0.19 5.66 -5.56
C THR A 44 0.71 4.44 -5.59
N GLN A 45 1.27 4.08 -4.44
CA GLN A 45 2.08 2.88 -4.27
C GLN A 45 1.25 1.80 -3.56
N THR A 46 1.18 0.62 -4.14
CA THR A 46 0.51 -0.53 -3.54
C THR A 46 1.50 -1.36 -2.73
N PHE A 47 1.09 -1.84 -1.56
CA PHE A 47 1.84 -2.78 -0.74
C PHE A 47 0.94 -3.91 -0.23
N THR A 48 1.49 -5.12 -0.09
CA THR A 48 0.86 -6.24 0.61
C THR A 48 1.15 -6.15 2.11
N LEU A 49 0.12 -6.31 2.92
CA LEU A 49 0.20 -6.22 4.37
C LEU A 49 0.24 -7.61 4.98
N TYR A 50 1.17 -7.80 5.92
CA TYR A 50 1.21 -8.97 6.77
C TYR A 50 1.04 -8.54 8.23
N ARG A 51 0.20 -9.23 8.99
CA ARG A 51 -0.05 -8.96 10.41
C ARG A 51 0.37 -10.16 11.26
N CYS A 52 1.09 -9.89 12.34
CA CYS A 52 1.39 -10.91 13.33
C CYS A 52 0.14 -11.19 14.20
N PRO A 53 -0.35 -12.44 14.28
CA PRO A 53 -1.53 -12.75 15.09
C PRO A 53 -1.29 -12.64 16.60
N GLN A 54 -0.02 -12.65 17.04
CA GLN A 54 0.35 -12.63 18.45
C GLN A 54 0.53 -11.21 19.01
N CYS A 55 1.34 -10.37 18.36
CA CYS A 55 1.63 -9.02 18.86
C CYS A 55 1.01 -7.89 18.03
N GLY A 56 0.35 -8.20 16.93
CA GLY A 56 -0.31 -7.20 16.08
C GLY A 56 0.64 -6.35 15.22
N ARG A 57 1.96 -6.61 15.20
CA ARG A 57 2.91 -5.99 14.28
C ARG A 57 2.41 -6.11 12.84
N ILE A 58 2.51 -5.03 12.07
CA ILE A 58 2.19 -4.98 10.64
C ILE A 58 3.48 -4.69 9.87
N ASP A 59 3.79 -5.53 8.90
CA ASP A 59 4.90 -5.34 7.97
C ASP A 59 4.36 -5.20 6.53
N PHE A 60 5.02 -4.35 5.74
CA PHE A 60 4.64 -4.02 4.36
C PHE A 60 5.65 -4.60 3.38
N TYR A 61 5.17 -5.20 2.29
CA TYR A 61 6.01 -5.73 1.21
C TYR A 61 5.49 -5.28 -0.15
N GLU A 62 6.38 -5.26 -1.15
CA GLU A 62 5.95 -5.10 -2.54
C GLU A 62 4.97 -6.21 -2.93
N PRO A 63 3.91 -5.87 -3.69
CA PRO A 63 2.93 -6.85 -4.12
C PRO A 63 3.58 -7.85 -5.07
N GLN A 64 3.44 -9.14 -4.76
CA GLN A 64 3.83 -10.18 -5.69
C GLN A 64 2.85 -10.21 -6.87
N PRO A 65 3.32 -10.44 -8.11
CA PRO A 65 2.53 -10.30 -9.34
C PRO A 65 1.37 -11.30 -9.51
N ASP A 66 1.02 -12.10 -8.50
CA ASP A 66 0.17 -13.28 -8.67
C ASP A 66 -0.92 -13.53 -7.60
N GLN A 67 -1.30 -12.58 -6.74
CA GLN A 67 -2.23 -12.92 -5.63
C GLN A 67 -3.57 -12.18 -5.55
N PHE A 68 -3.78 -10.96 -6.07
CA PHE A 68 -5.11 -10.31 -5.94
C PHE A 68 -5.53 -9.51 -7.17
N GLY A 69 -6.35 -10.14 -8.01
CA GLY A 69 -7.03 -9.48 -9.11
C GLY A 69 -8.10 -8.50 -8.61
N ASN A 70 -8.06 -7.28 -9.15
CA ASN A 70 -9.19 -6.35 -9.31
C ASN A 70 -10.25 -6.36 -8.17
N GLN A 71 -10.02 -5.59 -7.11
CA GLN A 71 -11.14 -4.84 -6.54
C GLN A 71 -11.39 -3.59 -7.41
N LYS A 72 -11.87 -3.83 -8.65
CA LYS A 72 -12.64 -2.82 -9.36
C LYS A 72 -13.98 -2.75 -8.65
N GLU A 73 -14.14 -1.79 -7.75
CA GLU A 73 -15.45 -1.34 -7.31
C GLU A 73 -16.28 -1.09 -8.57
N LYS A 74 -17.24 -1.97 -8.84
CA LYS A 74 -18.30 -1.72 -9.82
C LYS A 74 -19.16 -0.60 -9.23
N LYS A 75 -18.76 0.66 -9.45
CA LYS A 75 -19.69 1.78 -9.37
C LYS A 75 -20.70 1.58 -10.49
N HIS A 76 -21.79 0.87 -10.19
CA HIS A 76 -22.99 0.90 -10.99
C HIS A 76 -23.51 2.34 -10.97
N HIS A 77 -23.13 3.14 -11.97
CA HIS A 77 -23.92 4.31 -12.34
C HIS A 77 -25.25 3.79 -12.86
N PHE A 78 -26.27 3.89 -12.01
CA PHE A 78 -27.64 3.70 -12.40
C PHE A 78 -28.18 5.07 -12.84
N LEU A 79 -28.63 5.10 -14.11
CA LEU A 79 -29.41 6.12 -14.80
C LEU A 79 -28.64 7.33 -15.36
#